data_AF-A0A2W0BS02-F1
#
_entry.id   AF-A0A2W0BS02-F1
#
_cell.length_a   1.000
_cell.length_b   1.000
_cell.length_c   1.000
_cell.angle_alpha   90.00
_cell.angle_beta   90.00
_cell.angle_gamma   90.00
#
_symmetry.space_group_name_H-M   'P 1'
#
loop_
_entity.id
_entity.type
_entity.pdbx_description
1 polymer ?
#
loop_
_entity_poly.entity_id
_entity_poly.type
_entity_poly.pdbx_seq_one_letter_code
_entity_poly.pdbx_strand_id
1 'polypeptide(L)'
;RYTVSQSLDFWISNTEKDVVGAANAMPEGKYSFAPTAGQFTGVRTFAQQVKHLAANNYRMAANILAQTPTADQESETGPDDVHSKAQIMDYLRGSFVALHRAVASITEESMLKPLASHPAPRQNNPVQFAVDAVAHSYNHYGQIVEYLRMNGIIPPASRR
;
A
#
# COMPACT_ATOMS: atom_id res chain seq x y z
N ARG A 1 -5.35 -23.83 14.90
CA ARG A 1 -6.31 -22.79 14.46
C ARG A 1 -5.52 -21.49 14.30
N TYR A 2 -5.69 -20.76 13.20
CA TYR A 2 -5.01 -19.47 13.02
C TYR A 2 -5.66 -18.39 13.89
N THR A 3 -4.86 -17.44 14.38
CA THR A 3 -5.36 -16.23 15.05
C THR A 3 -5.88 -15.22 14.01
N VAL A 4 -6.61 -14.20 14.47
CA VAL A 4 -7.03 -13.08 13.61
C VAL A 4 -5.81 -12.39 12.98
N SER A 5 -4.75 -12.14 13.76
CA SER A 5 -3.52 -11.50 13.27
C SER A 5 -2.83 -12.34 12.21
N GLN A 6 -2.68 -13.66 12.41
CA GLN A 6 -2.13 -14.56 11.39
C GLN A 6 -2.96 -14.57 10.09
N SER A 7 -4.27 -14.45 10.19
CA SER A 7 -5.16 -14.44 9.03
C SER A 7 -5.06 -13.14 8.21
N LEU A 8 -4.88 -12.00 8.90
CA LEU A 8 -4.67 -10.70 8.25
C LEU A 8 -3.25 -10.61 7.65
N ASP A 9 -2.25 -11.06 8.41
CA ASP A 9 -0.84 -11.06 8.01
C ASP A 9 -0.58 -11.91 6.77
N PHE A 10 -1.31 -13.02 6.61
CA PHE A 10 -1.30 -13.83 5.39
C PHE A 10 -1.65 -13.00 4.15
N TRP A 11 -2.70 -12.18 4.22
CA TRP A 11 -3.10 -11.34 3.09
C TRP A 11 -2.10 -10.20 2.85
N ILE A 12 -1.60 -9.55 3.91
CA ILE A 12 -0.56 -8.52 3.77
C ILE A 12 0.70 -9.09 3.12
N SER A 13 1.14 -10.28 3.52
CA SER A 13 2.33 -10.95 2.95
C SER A 13 2.16 -11.25 1.45
N ASN A 14 0.98 -11.71 1.04
CA ASN A 14 0.71 -11.98 -0.37
C ASN A 14 0.68 -10.68 -1.19
N THR A 15 0.01 -9.65 -0.67
CA THR A 15 -0.05 -8.34 -1.31
C THR A 15 1.34 -7.70 -1.40
N GLU A 16 2.16 -7.77 -0.34
CA GLU A 16 3.53 -7.28 -0.33
C GLU A 16 4.33 -7.92 -1.46
N LYS A 17 4.33 -9.25 -1.53
CA LYS A 17 5.06 -10.00 -2.56
C LYS A 17 4.71 -9.53 -3.97
N ASP A 18 3.42 -9.38 -4.27
CA ASP A 18 2.94 -8.99 -5.60
C ASP A 18 3.27 -7.53 -5.91
N VAL A 19 2.97 -6.62 -4.99
CA VAL A 19 3.17 -5.17 -5.15
C VAL A 19 4.65 -4.84 -5.23
N VAL A 20 5.48 -5.32 -4.29
CA VAL A 20 6.93 -5.07 -4.27
C VAL A 20 7.58 -5.68 -5.51
N GLY A 21 7.17 -6.89 -5.90
CA GLY A 21 7.65 -7.51 -7.14
C GLY A 21 7.36 -6.66 -8.36
N ALA A 22 6.11 -6.21 -8.53
CA ALA A 22 5.69 -5.38 -9.66
C ALA A 22 6.37 -4.01 -9.66
N ALA A 23 6.42 -3.31 -8.52
CA ALA A 23 7.12 -2.04 -8.39
C ALA A 23 8.59 -2.17 -8.79
N ASN A 24 9.29 -3.19 -8.27
CA ASN A 24 10.70 -3.41 -8.57
C ASN A 24 10.98 -3.71 -10.05
N ALA A 25 10.03 -4.32 -10.76
CA ALA A 25 10.18 -4.74 -12.16
C ALA A 25 10.24 -3.57 -13.16
N MET A 26 9.72 -2.39 -12.81
CA MET A 26 9.82 -1.22 -13.67
C MET A 26 11.27 -0.67 -13.67
N PRO A 27 11.91 -0.41 -14.82
CA PRO A 27 13.21 0.26 -14.86
C PRO A 27 13.13 1.68 -14.28
N GLU A 28 14.21 2.16 -13.66
CA GLU A 28 14.25 3.49 -13.03
C GLU A 28 13.84 4.62 -13.98
N GLY A 29 14.37 4.62 -15.22
CA GLY A 29 14.02 5.63 -16.23
C GLY A 29 12.54 5.62 -16.67
N LYS A 30 11.75 4.66 -16.20
CA LYS A 30 10.31 4.55 -16.46
C LYS A 30 9.43 4.79 -15.23
N TYR A 31 10.01 5.13 -14.07
CA TYR A 31 9.22 5.49 -12.88
C TYR A 31 8.39 6.76 -13.08
N SER A 32 8.80 7.66 -13.98
CA SER A 32 8.02 8.83 -14.36
C SER A 32 6.91 8.54 -15.38
N PHE A 33 6.75 7.29 -15.84
CA PHE A 33 5.74 6.92 -16.83
C PHE A 33 4.33 7.19 -16.30
N ALA A 34 3.52 7.84 -17.13
CA ALA A 34 2.07 7.87 -17.03
C ALA A 34 1.48 7.52 -18.41
N PRO A 35 0.36 6.77 -18.48
CA PRO A 35 -0.32 6.51 -19.75
C PRO A 35 -0.77 7.82 -20.42
N THR A 36 -0.62 7.89 -21.74
CA THR A 36 -1.05 9.05 -22.55
C THR A 36 -2.05 8.70 -23.63
N ALA A 37 -2.16 7.41 -23.99
CA ALA A 37 -3.11 6.94 -25.00
C ALA A 37 -4.52 6.80 -24.40
N GLY A 38 -5.43 7.72 -24.72
CA GLY A 38 -6.80 7.75 -24.20
C GLY A 38 -7.05 8.93 -23.27
N GLN A 39 -8.04 8.81 -22.38
CA GLN A 39 -8.40 9.86 -21.42
C GLN A 39 -7.63 9.71 -20.09
N PHE A 40 -6.29 9.73 -20.18
CA PHE A 40 -5.39 9.58 -19.02
C PHE A 40 -4.71 10.89 -18.59
N THR A 41 -5.18 12.03 -19.08
CA THR A 41 -4.65 13.34 -18.65
C THR A 41 -4.79 13.50 -17.13
N GLY A 42 -3.69 13.79 -16.46
CA GLY A 42 -3.66 14.05 -15.01
C GLY A 42 -3.64 12.82 -14.10
N VAL A 43 -3.55 11.59 -14.66
CA VAL A 43 -3.36 10.40 -13.82
C VAL A 43 -1.96 10.37 -13.19
N ARG A 44 -1.85 9.64 -12.07
CA ARG A 44 -0.58 9.45 -11.37
C ARG A 44 0.45 8.76 -12.28
N THR A 45 1.70 9.19 -12.19
CA THR A 45 2.85 8.44 -12.70
C THR A 45 3.05 7.12 -11.93
N PHE A 46 3.85 6.20 -12.47
CA PHE A 46 4.22 4.96 -11.79
C PHE A 46 4.83 5.21 -10.40
N ALA A 47 5.76 6.17 -10.30
CA ALA A 47 6.36 6.59 -9.03
C ALA A 47 5.30 7.07 -8.03
N GLN A 48 4.37 7.92 -8.49
CA GLN A 48 3.29 8.42 -7.64
C GLN A 48 2.34 7.32 -7.19
N GLN A 49 2.04 6.33 -8.04
CA GLN A 49 1.22 5.16 -7.66
C GLN A 49 1.87 4.38 -6.53
N VAL A 50 3.17 4.10 -6.62
CA VAL A 50 3.91 3.34 -5.61
C VAL A 50 4.03 4.13 -4.30
N LYS A 51 4.36 5.43 -4.36
CA LYS A 51 4.43 6.30 -3.17
C LYS A 51 3.07 6.44 -2.48
N HIS A 52 2.02 6.63 -3.25
CA HIS A 52 0.65 6.78 -2.75
C HIS A 52 0.19 5.53 -2.00
N LEU A 53 0.41 4.35 -2.57
CA LEU A 53 0.13 3.08 -1.92
C LEU A 53 0.91 2.96 -0.60
N ALA A 54 2.22 3.22 -0.63
CA ALA A 54 3.06 3.15 0.58
C ALA A 54 2.60 4.12 1.68
N ALA A 55 2.20 5.34 1.31
CA ALA A 55 1.67 6.32 2.24
C ALA A 55 0.35 5.86 2.89
N ASN A 56 -0.57 5.28 2.10
CA ASN A 56 -1.80 4.68 2.63
C ASN A 56 -1.48 3.52 3.61
N ASN A 57 -0.54 2.64 3.27
CA ASN A 57 -0.13 1.54 4.16
C ASN A 57 0.35 2.06 5.52
N TYR A 58 1.20 3.09 5.55
CA TYR A 58 1.60 3.73 6.80
C TYR A 58 0.42 4.37 7.54
N ARG A 59 -0.48 5.06 6.83
CA ARG A 59 -1.71 5.64 7.40
C ARG A 59 -2.56 4.57 8.09
N MET A 60 -2.77 3.43 7.42
CA MET A 60 -3.53 2.30 7.98
C MET A 60 -2.82 1.68 9.19
N ALA A 61 -1.50 1.48 9.12
CA ALA A 61 -0.72 0.97 10.24
C ALA A 61 -0.80 1.90 11.47
N ALA A 62 -0.67 3.21 11.26
CA ALA A 62 -0.79 4.21 12.32
C ALA A 62 -2.20 4.17 12.94
N ASN A 63 -3.25 4.12 12.12
CA ASN A 63 -4.62 3.99 12.61
C ASN A 63 -4.81 2.74 13.47
N ILE A 64 -4.39 1.56 13.00
CA ILE A 64 -4.48 0.30 13.78
C ILE A 64 -3.80 0.43 15.15
N LEU A 65 -2.63 1.08 15.18
CA LEU A 65 -1.84 1.29 16.40
C LEU A 65 -2.33 2.47 17.26
N ALA A 66 -3.44 3.11 16.89
CA ALA A 66 -3.97 4.33 17.51
C ALA A 66 -2.95 5.48 17.57
N GLN A 67 -2.10 5.58 16.54
CA GLN A 67 -1.12 6.63 16.34
C GLN A 67 -1.64 7.65 15.33
N THR A 68 -1.05 8.85 15.33
CA THR A 68 -1.36 9.90 14.35
C THR A 68 -0.48 9.72 13.11
N PRO A 69 -1.05 9.51 11.91
CA PRO A 69 -0.30 9.55 10.66
C PRO A 69 0.35 10.92 10.46
N THR A 70 1.48 10.96 9.76
CA THR A 70 2.07 12.24 9.33
C THR A 70 1.19 12.89 8.25
N ALA A 71 1.35 14.19 7.99
CA ALA A 71 0.51 14.91 7.02
C ALA A 71 0.61 14.33 5.58
N ASP A 72 1.77 13.85 5.19
CA ASP A 72 2.05 13.20 3.91
C ASP A 72 1.46 11.78 3.83
N GLN A 73 1.37 11.07 4.95
CA GLN A 73 0.64 9.80 5.04
C GLN A 73 -0.86 10.03 4.95
N GLU A 74 -1.38 11.04 5.66
CA GLU A 74 -2.81 11.39 5.67
C GLU A 74 -3.31 11.83 4.29
N SER A 75 -2.51 12.60 3.56
CA SER A 75 -2.80 13.01 2.18
C SER A 75 -2.44 11.96 1.13
N GLU A 76 -1.84 10.84 1.54
CA GLU A 76 -1.41 9.73 0.68
C GLU A 76 -0.47 10.18 -0.45
N THR A 77 0.42 11.12 -0.14
CA THR A 77 1.43 11.67 -1.07
C THR A 77 2.82 11.11 -0.79
N GLY A 78 3.10 10.78 0.48
CA GLY A 78 4.42 10.42 0.97
C GLY A 78 5.42 11.58 0.96
N PRO A 79 6.61 11.43 1.55
CA PRO A 79 7.55 12.53 1.74
C PRO A 79 8.06 13.10 0.40
N ASP A 80 8.25 14.42 0.32
CA ASP A 80 8.74 15.10 -0.90
C ASP A 80 10.19 14.70 -1.25
N ASP A 81 11.01 14.37 -0.26
CA ASP A 81 12.40 13.94 -0.42
C ASP A 81 12.56 12.49 -0.89
N VAL A 82 11.46 11.71 -0.94
CA VAL A 82 11.40 10.37 -1.52
C VAL A 82 11.04 10.47 -3.01
N HIS A 83 12.04 10.39 -3.89
CA HIS A 83 11.81 10.61 -5.34
C HIS A 83 12.53 9.62 -6.26
N SER A 84 13.73 9.14 -5.91
CA SER A 84 14.41 8.11 -6.70
C SER A 84 13.71 6.74 -6.60
N LYS A 85 13.95 5.86 -7.57
CA LYS A 85 13.44 4.49 -7.51
C LYS A 85 13.84 3.79 -6.21
N ALA A 86 15.10 3.94 -5.80
CA ALA A 86 15.61 3.33 -4.57
C ALA A 86 14.84 3.81 -3.33
N GLN A 87 14.73 5.13 -3.14
CA GLN A 87 13.99 5.70 -2.00
C GLN A 87 12.52 5.28 -2.01
N ILE A 88 11.86 5.29 -3.17
CA ILE A 88 10.45 4.89 -3.29
C ILE A 88 10.28 3.41 -2.93
N MET A 89 11.18 2.54 -3.37
CA MET A 89 11.14 1.11 -3.03
C MET A 89 11.40 0.86 -1.55
N ASP A 90 12.28 1.62 -0.92
CA ASP A 90 12.54 1.52 0.51
C ASP A 90 11.36 2.02 1.34
N TYR A 91 10.73 3.13 0.90
CA TYR A 91 9.49 3.62 1.50
C TYR A 91 8.34 2.60 1.39
N LEU A 92 8.19 1.96 0.22
CA LEU A 92 7.22 0.89 -0.01
C LEU A 92 7.44 -0.30 0.93
N ARG A 93 8.65 -0.85 0.99
CA ARG A 93 8.96 -1.99 1.88
C ARG A 93 8.75 -1.64 3.35
N GLY A 94 9.19 -0.45 3.76
CA GLY A 94 8.96 0.03 5.12
C GLY A 94 7.47 0.12 5.47
N SER A 95 6.63 0.50 4.51
CA SER A 95 5.17 0.57 4.71
C SER A 95 4.54 -0.81 5.00
N PHE A 96 5.03 -1.87 4.34
CA PHE A 96 4.59 -3.24 4.62
C PHE A 96 5.11 -3.73 5.98
N VAL A 97 6.36 -3.43 6.34
CA VAL A 97 6.89 -3.69 7.70
C VAL A 97 6.01 -3.04 8.77
N ALA A 98 5.56 -1.80 8.55
CA ALA A 98 4.64 -1.11 9.44
C ALA A 98 3.28 -1.83 9.54
N LEU A 99 2.72 -2.28 8.42
CA LEU A 99 1.48 -3.06 8.40
C LEU A 99 1.60 -4.38 9.14
N HIS A 100 2.67 -5.17 8.89
CA HIS A 100 2.93 -6.43 9.60
C HIS A 100 2.98 -6.21 11.11
N ARG A 101 3.72 -5.20 11.57
CA ARG A 101 3.77 -4.83 12.98
C ARG A 101 2.38 -4.43 13.51
N ALA A 102 1.62 -3.66 12.75
CA ALA A 102 0.30 -3.20 13.16
C ALA A 102 -0.69 -4.37 13.31
N VAL A 103 -0.79 -5.26 12.32
CA VAL A 103 -1.72 -6.39 12.40
C VAL A 103 -1.33 -7.43 13.43
N ALA A 104 -0.04 -7.57 13.74
CA ALA A 104 0.43 -8.41 14.83
C ALA A 104 -0.12 -7.97 16.21
N SER A 105 -0.53 -6.71 16.36
CA SER A 105 -1.13 -6.20 17.60
C SER A 105 -2.63 -6.49 17.74
N ILE A 106 -3.30 -6.98 16.68
CA ILE A 106 -4.74 -7.23 16.68
C ILE A 106 -5.04 -8.57 17.37
N THR A 107 -5.91 -8.53 18.38
CA THR A 107 -6.35 -9.71 19.14
C THR A 107 -7.85 -9.94 18.95
N GLU A 108 -8.35 -11.14 19.24
CA GLU A 108 -9.79 -11.43 19.17
C GLU A 108 -10.63 -10.47 20.02
N GLU A 109 -10.07 -9.99 21.13
CA GLU A 109 -10.74 -9.04 22.02
C GLU A 109 -10.76 -7.61 21.45
N SER A 110 -9.71 -7.18 20.75
CA SER A 110 -9.58 -5.81 20.25
C SER A 110 -10.08 -5.60 18.82
N MET A 111 -10.18 -6.67 18.02
CA MET A 111 -10.29 -6.59 16.55
C MET A 111 -11.51 -5.79 16.04
N LEU A 112 -12.62 -5.78 16.79
CA LEU A 112 -13.84 -5.04 16.45
C LEU A 112 -14.12 -3.85 17.38
N LYS A 113 -13.27 -3.61 18.39
CA LYS A 113 -13.45 -2.48 19.30
C LYS A 113 -13.20 -1.18 18.52
N PRO A 114 -14.13 -0.21 18.55
CA PRO A 114 -13.90 1.09 17.94
C PRO A 114 -12.69 1.78 18.56
N LEU A 115 -11.85 2.39 17.71
CA LEU A 115 -10.77 3.26 18.08
C LEU A 115 -11.37 4.62 18.48
N ALA A 116 -11.34 4.91 19.78
CA ALA A 116 -12.06 6.03 20.40
C ALA A 116 -11.71 7.41 19.82
N SER A 117 -10.57 7.56 19.13
CA SER A 117 -10.05 8.81 18.58
C SER A 117 -10.18 8.94 17.05
N HIS A 118 -10.77 7.97 16.35
CA HIS A 118 -10.85 8.03 14.90
C HIS A 118 -12.09 8.81 14.41
N PRO A 119 -11.94 9.87 13.59
CA PRO A 119 -13.03 10.79 13.25
C PRO A 119 -14.06 10.20 12.27
N ALA A 120 -13.75 9.10 11.59
CA ALA A 120 -14.66 8.48 10.63
C ALA A 120 -15.70 7.59 11.33
N PRO A 121 -17.01 7.82 11.14
CA PRO A 121 -18.06 7.07 11.85
C PRO A 121 -18.24 5.63 11.34
N ARG A 122 -17.68 5.27 10.17
CA ARG A 122 -17.90 3.95 9.52
C ARG A 122 -16.69 3.03 9.51
N GLN A 123 -15.48 3.59 9.43
CA GLN A 123 -14.22 2.86 9.49
C GLN A 123 -13.52 3.25 10.79
N ASN A 124 -13.65 2.42 11.81
CA ASN A 124 -13.20 2.77 13.15
C ASN A 124 -12.68 1.60 13.97
N ASN A 125 -12.50 0.39 13.42
CA ASN A 125 -11.88 -0.72 14.16
C ASN A 125 -10.67 -1.32 13.43
N PRO A 126 -9.75 -2.00 14.13
CA PRO A 126 -8.50 -2.50 13.56
C PRO A 126 -8.66 -3.40 12.33
N VAL A 127 -9.69 -4.27 12.30
CA VAL A 127 -9.92 -5.17 11.15
C VAL A 127 -10.29 -4.37 9.91
N GLN A 128 -11.12 -3.34 10.04
CA GLN A 128 -11.49 -2.51 8.89
C GLN A 128 -10.27 -1.80 8.27
N PHE A 129 -9.35 -1.29 9.08
CA PHE A 129 -8.11 -0.67 8.56
C PHE A 129 -7.16 -1.70 7.93
N ALA A 130 -7.04 -2.90 8.51
CA ALA A 130 -6.22 -3.96 7.93
C ALA A 130 -6.78 -4.44 6.57
N VAL A 131 -8.11 -4.59 6.46
CA VAL A 131 -8.79 -4.94 5.21
C VAL A 131 -8.64 -3.83 4.16
N ASP A 132 -8.76 -2.56 4.57
CA ASP A 132 -8.53 -1.41 3.69
C ASP A 132 -7.12 -1.44 3.10
N ALA A 133 -6.08 -1.61 3.93
CA ALA A 133 -4.70 -1.69 3.46
C ALA A 133 -4.50 -2.75 2.36
N VAL A 134 -5.11 -3.93 2.51
CA VAL A 134 -5.06 -5.01 1.51
C VAL A 134 -5.85 -4.64 0.25
N ALA A 135 -7.09 -4.16 0.40
CA ALA A 135 -7.96 -3.82 -0.72
C ALA A 135 -7.40 -2.66 -1.55
N HIS A 136 -6.95 -1.60 -0.89
CA HIS A 136 -6.31 -0.43 -1.51
C HIS A 136 -5.03 -0.83 -2.25
N SER A 137 -4.19 -1.63 -1.61
CA SER A 137 -2.96 -2.14 -2.23
C SER A 137 -3.24 -2.96 -3.49
N TYR A 138 -4.25 -3.85 -3.48
CA TYR A 138 -4.60 -4.61 -4.68
C TYR A 138 -5.29 -3.78 -5.77
N ASN A 139 -6.06 -2.75 -5.41
CA ASN A 139 -6.58 -1.76 -6.37
C ASN A 139 -5.43 -1.07 -7.13
N HIS A 140 -4.39 -0.62 -6.41
CA HIS A 140 -3.21 -0.02 -7.02
C HIS A 140 -2.31 -1.02 -7.73
N TYR A 141 -2.19 -2.25 -7.24
CA TYR A 141 -1.48 -3.34 -7.92
C TYR A 141 -2.02 -3.56 -9.33
N GLY A 142 -3.34 -3.59 -9.51
CA GLY A 142 -3.96 -3.71 -10.83
C GLY A 142 -3.50 -2.60 -11.80
N GLN A 143 -3.47 -1.36 -11.33
CA GLN A 143 -3.00 -0.22 -12.13
C GLN A 143 -1.49 -0.30 -12.43
N ILE A 144 -0.67 -0.70 -11.45
CA ILE A 144 0.78 -0.91 -11.61
C ILE A 144 1.05 -2.00 -12.66
N VAL A 145 0.28 -3.08 -12.65
CA VAL A 145 0.36 -4.17 -13.63
C VAL A 145 0.09 -3.66 -15.05
N GLU A 146 -0.95 -2.85 -15.24
CA GLU A 146 -1.23 -2.23 -16.54
C GLU A 146 -0.06 -1.35 -17.00
N TYR A 147 0.55 -0.57 -16.10
CA TYR A 147 1.67 0.31 -16.44
C TYR A 147 2.90 -0.49 -16.87
N LEU A 148 3.17 -1.63 -16.22
CA LEU A 148 4.23 -2.57 -16.65
C LEU A 148 3.94 -3.10 -18.05
N ARG A 149 2.71 -3.54 -18.33
CA ARG A 149 2.32 -4.08 -19.63
C ARG A 149 2.43 -3.05 -20.76
N MET A 150 1.98 -1.82 -20.52
CA MET A 150 2.16 -0.70 -21.44
C MET A 150 3.64 -0.38 -21.73
N ASN A 151 4.53 -0.80 -20.84
CA ASN A 151 5.98 -0.63 -20.99
C ASN A 151 6.69 -1.89 -21.52
N GLY A 152 5.94 -2.89 -22.00
CA GLY A 152 6.49 -4.14 -22.55
C GLY A 152 7.04 -5.10 -21.49
N ILE A 153 6.72 -4.86 -20.20
CA ILE A 153 7.26 -5.65 -19.09
C ILE A 153 6.19 -6.66 -18.66
N ILE A 154 6.57 -7.94 -18.62
CA ILE A 154 5.72 -8.99 -18.04
C ILE A 154 5.79 -8.86 -16.51
N PRO A 155 4.66 -8.57 -15.83
CA PRO A 155 4.58 -8.54 -14.38
C PRO A 155 5.12 -9.84 -13.78
N PRO A 156 5.94 -9.78 -12.71
CA PRO A 156 6.58 -10.97 -12.15
C PRO A 156 5.61 -12.10 -11.81
N ALA A 157 4.46 -11.79 -11.20
CA ALA A 157 3.44 -12.78 -10.83
C ALA A 157 2.79 -13.49 -12.04
N SER A 158 2.96 -12.97 -13.26
CA SER A 158 2.45 -13.58 -14.50
C SER A 158 3.49 -14.36 -15.29
N ARG A 159 4.75 -14.42 -14.82
CA ARG A 159 5.81 -15.19 -15.50
C ARG A 159 5.58 -16.66 -15.17
N ARG A 160 5.33 -17.47 -16.19
CA ARG A 160 5.28 -18.94 -16.10
C ARG A 160 6.67 -19.51 -16.35
#